data_AF-A0A432I9R8-F1
#
_entry.id   AF-A0A432I9R8-F1
#
_cell.length_a   1.000
_cell.length_b   1.000
_cell.length_c   1.000
_cell.angle_alpha   90.00
_cell.angle_beta   90.00
_cell.angle_gamma   90.00
#
_symmetry.space_group_name_H-M   'P 1'
#
loop_
_entity.id
_entity.type
_entity.pdbx_description
1 polymer ?
#
loop_
_entity_poly.entity_id
_entity_poly.type
_entity_poly.pdbx_seq_one_letter_code
_entity_poly.pdbx_strand_id
1 'polypeptide(L)'
;MKKKILLVVALMALTLGGCTSGSGVSNVKKDDKIQSMRTYDSVEGVVSPKRKVVIAKFKNQTRFGSRRLGDNLTEVITTELVKSNRFIVLEREDLDSVMQEINFSNELGQGKLASERKFQDADYVITGAITKYSVNTVGNKSLISSSKTQ
;
A
#
# COMPACT_ATOMS: atom_id res chain seq x y z
N MET A 1 41.92 50.87 37.94
CA MET A 1 40.66 50.85 37.17
C MET A 1 40.81 50.19 35.79
N LYS A 2 41.90 50.44 35.05
CA LYS A 2 42.20 49.83 33.73
C LYS A 2 42.19 48.28 33.70
N LYS A 3 42.72 47.62 34.75
CA LYS A 3 42.71 46.14 34.86
C LYS A 3 41.31 45.54 35.05
N LYS A 4 40.40 46.27 35.71
CA LYS A 4 38.99 45.83 35.90
C LYS A 4 38.19 45.97 34.60
N ILE A 5 38.44 47.03 33.83
CA ILE A 5 37.84 47.23 32.50
C ILE A 5 38.30 46.15 31.52
N LEU A 6 39.59 45.78 31.54
CA LEU A 6 40.14 44.74 30.66
C LEU A 6 39.57 43.34 30.94
N LEU A 7 39.25 43.04 32.21
CA LEU A 7 38.60 41.79 32.61
C LEU A 7 37.13 41.71 32.18
N VAL A 8 36.40 42.83 32.22
CA VAL A 8 34.99 42.88 31.80
C VAL A 8 34.85 42.74 30.28
N VAL A 9 35.76 43.35 29.51
CA VAL A 9 35.79 43.22 28.04
C VAL A 9 36.13 41.79 27.62
N ALA A 10 37.05 41.12 28.33
CA ALA A 10 37.37 39.72 28.06
C ALA A 10 36.21 38.77 28.39
N LEU A 11 35.46 39.03 29.47
CA LEU A 11 34.31 38.22 29.86
C LEU A 11 33.12 38.39 28.91
N MET A 12 32.92 39.60 28.36
CA MET A 12 31.88 39.88 27.38
C MET A 12 32.17 39.21 26.01
N ALA A 13 33.45 39.13 25.61
CA ALA A 13 33.87 38.46 24.38
C ALA A 13 33.62 36.94 24.39
N LEU A 14 33.68 36.28 25.55
CA LEU A 14 33.40 34.83 25.66
C LEU A 14 31.92 34.47 25.49
N THR A 15 30.99 35.41 25.65
CA THR A 15 29.55 35.14 25.54
C THR A 15 29.01 35.15 24.11
N LEU A 16 29.81 35.60 23.14
CA LEU A 16 29.43 35.68 21.72
C LEU A 16 29.83 34.44 20.89
N GLY A 17 30.52 33.46 21.49
CA GLY A 17 31.00 32.25 20.81
C GLY A 17 30.05 31.04 20.82
N GLY A 18 28.85 31.17 21.38
CA GLY A 18 27.94 30.06 21.66
C GLY A 18 26.81 29.87 20.66
N CYS A 19 27.09 29.64 19.38
CA CYS A 19 26.12 29.03 18.45
C CYS A 19 26.84 28.39 17.25
N THR A 20 27.49 27.26 17.49
CA THR A 20 27.71 26.27 16.43
C THR A 20 26.40 25.48 16.31
N SER A 21 25.53 25.94 15.41
CA SER A 21 24.39 25.16 14.95
C SER A 21 24.94 24.01 14.12
N GLY A 22 25.20 22.88 14.78
CA GLY A 22 25.45 21.62 14.10
C GLY A 22 24.26 21.30 13.21
N SER A 23 24.34 21.64 11.94
CA SER A 23 23.35 21.33 10.92
C SER A 23 23.34 19.82 10.70
N GLY A 24 22.57 19.11 11.53
CA GLY A 24 22.23 17.71 11.33
C GLY A 24 21.41 17.58 10.05
N VAL A 25 22.10 17.40 8.91
CA VAL A 25 21.47 17.04 7.64
C VAL A 25 20.95 15.63 7.80
N SER A 26 19.67 15.48 8.14
CA SER A 26 18.97 14.20 8.02
C SER A 26 18.89 13.87 6.53
N ASN A 27 19.89 13.13 6.02
CA ASN A 27 19.84 12.47 4.73
C ASN A 27 18.80 11.36 4.80
N VAL A 28 17.51 11.70 4.67
CA VAL A 28 16.48 10.72 4.37
C VAL A 28 16.75 10.27 2.94
N LYS A 29 17.42 9.12 2.80
CA LYS A 29 17.57 8.45 1.51
C LYS A 29 16.17 8.22 0.95
N LYS A 30 15.83 8.89 -0.15
CA LYS A 30 14.67 8.52 -0.97
C LYS A 30 14.94 7.12 -1.50
N ASP A 31 14.18 6.16 -1.02
CA ASP A 31 14.11 4.86 -1.68
C ASP A 31 13.14 5.03 -2.86
N ASP A 32 13.65 5.55 -3.98
CA ASP A 32 12.93 5.75 -5.24
C ASP A 32 12.62 4.42 -5.96
N LYS A 33 12.45 3.32 -5.22
CA LYS A 33 11.87 2.08 -5.73
C LYS A 33 10.35 2.22 -5.88
N ILE A 34 9.89 3.26 -6.59
CA ILE A 34 8.61 3.14 -7.29
C ILE A 34 8.88 2.11 -8.38
N GLN A 35 8.45 0.87 -8.15
CA GLN A 35 8.49 -0.13 -9.19
C GLN A 35 7.69 0.41 -10.36
N SER A 36 8.38 0.69 -11.47
CA SER A 36 7.78 1.08 -12.73
C SER A 36 6.59 0.17 -13.01
N MET A 37 5.46 0.75 -13.43
CA MET A 37 4.26 0.03 -13.82
C MET A 37 4.67 -1.21 -14.64
N ARG A 38 4.26 -2.39 -14.20
CA ARG A 38 4.75 -3.66 -14.77
C ARG A 38 4.43 -3.66 -16.27
N THR A 39 5.45 -3.62 -17.13
CA THR A 39 5.23 -3.83 -18.56
C THR A 39 4.80 -5.28 -18.72
N TYR A 40 3.58 -5.49 -19.18
CA TYR A 40 3.11 -6.81 -19.56
C TYR A 40 3.53 -7.03 -21.00
N ASP A 41 4.39 -8.01 -21.23
CA ASP A 41 4.60 -8.53 -22.58
C ASP A 41 3.26 -9.11 -23.03
N SER A 42 2.58 -8.40 -23.93
CA SER A 42 1.42 -8.94 -24.61
C SER A 42 1.87 -10.24 -25.26
N VAL A 43 1.26 -11.35 -24.88
CA VAL A 43 1.67 -12.67 -25.35
C VAL A 43 1.28 -12.79 -26.83
N GLU A 44 2.08 -12.20 -27.71
CA GLU A 44 2.00 -12.36 -29.16
C GLU A 44 2.46 -13.79 -29.47
N GLY A 45 1.54 -14.76 -29.41
CA GLY A 45 1.81 -16.11 -29.91
C GLY A 45 1.28 -17.27 -29.07
N VAL A 46 0.72 -17.05 -27.89
CA VAL A 46 0.08 -18.15 -27.15
C VAL A 46 -1.41 -18.16 -27.45
N VAL A 47 -1.80 -18.95 -28.44
CA VAL A 47 -3.20 -19.33 -28.74
C VAL A 47 -3.69 -20.31 -27.68
N SER A 48 -3.65 -19.91 -26.41
CA SER A 48 -4.29 -20.65 -25.32
C SER A 48 -5.61 -19.97 -24.97
N PRO A 49 -6.66 -20.74 -24.67
CA PRO A 49 -7.92 -20.18 -24.19
C PRO A 49 -7.65 -19.30 -22.95
N LYS A 50 -8.15 -18.06 -22.97
CA LYS A 50 -8.12 -17.19 -21.80
C LYS A 50 -8.90 -17.86 -20.67
N ARG A 51 -8.33 -17.88 -19.47
CA ARG A 51 -9.00 -18.43 -18.30
C ARG A 51 -10.01 -17.43 -17.75
N LYS A 52 -11.20 -17.94 -17.41
CA LYS A 52 -12.26 -17.17 -16.75
C LYS A 52 -11.94 -17.08 -15.27
N VAL A 53 -11.71 -15.87 -14.78
CA VAL A 53 -11.34 -15.63 -13.39
C VAL A 53 -12.38 -14.73 -12.73
N VAL A 54 -12.70 -15.07 -11.50
CA VAL A 54 -13.59 -14.29 -10.64
C VAL A 54 -12.78 -13.74 -9.48
N ILE A 55 -13.03 -12.50 -9.09
CA ILE A 55 -12.30 -11.83 -8.01
C ILE A 55 -13.27 -11.58 -6.85
N ALA A 56 -12.96 -12.14 -5.69
CA ALA A 56 -13.67 -11.87 -4.44
C ALA A 56 -13.16 -10.57 -3.80
N LYS A 57 -13.97 -9.96 -2.92
CA LYS A 57 -13.50 -8.78 -2.19
C LYS A 57 -12.36 -9.14 -1.24
N PHE A 58 -11.30 -8.34 -1.28
CA PHE A 58 -10.17 -8.51 -0.37
C PHE A 58 -10.56 -8.04 1.03
N LYS A 59 -10.39 -8.91 2.03
CA LYS A 59 -10.70 -8.57 3.42
C LYS A 59 -9.63 -7.64 3.98
N ASN A 60 -10.01 -6.48 4.51
CA ASN A 60 -9.08 -5.65 5.25
C ASN A 60 -8.96 -6.14 6.71
N GLN A 61 -7.82 -6.73 7.06
CA GLN A 61 -7.48 -7.17 8.42
C GLN A 61 -6.52 -6.20 9.12
N THR A 62 -6.21 -5.05 8.52
CA THR A 62 -5.31 -4.09 9.13
C THR A 62 -6.01 -3.31 10.22
N ARG A 63 -5.25 -2.94 11.25
CA ARG A 63 -5.71 -2.02 12.30
C ARG A 63 -5.79 -0.57 11.82
N PHE A 64 -4.94 -0.24 10.85
CA PHE A 64 -4.77 1.11 10.30
C PHE A 64 -4.89 1.02 8.78
N GLY A 65 -5.70 1.88 8.17
CA GLY A 65 -6.02 1.85 6.74
C GLY A 65 -7.46 2.29 6.49
N SER A 66 -7.77 2.71 5.27
CA SER A 66 -9.14 3.07 4.92
C SER A 66 -10.05 1.84 4.96
N ARG A 67 -11.33 2.03 5.31
CA ARG A 67 -12.32 0.94 5.25
C ARG A 67 -12.45 0.36 3.82
N ARG A 68 -12.19 1.19 2.82
CA ARG A 68 -12.22 0.86 1.39
C ARG A 68 -10.93 0.23 0.86
N LEU A 69 -9.94 -0.03 1.71
CA LEU A 69 -8.65 -0.56 1.25
C LEU A 69 -8.79 -1.91 0.53
N GLY A 70 -9.71 -2.75 1.01
CA GLY A 70 -10.07 -4.01 0.35
C GLY A 70 -10.68 -3.78 -1.03
N ASP A 71 -11.71 -2.94 -1.11
CA ASP A 71 -12.40 -2.62 -2.37
C ASP A 71 -11.45 -2.01 -3.40
N ASN A 72 -10.61 -1.06 -2.96
CA ASN A 72 -9.62 -0.40 -3.81
C ASN A 72 -8.59 -1.41 -4.35
N LEU A 73 -8.15 -2.36 -3.52
CA LEU A 73 -7.23 -3.41 -3.98
C LEU A 73 -7.91 -4.35 -4.99
N THR A 74 -9.17 -4.71 -4.76
CA THR A 74 -9.96 -5.48 -5.71
C THR A 74 -10.05 -4.76 -7.06
N GLU A 75 -10.36 -3.47 -7.08
CA GLU A 75 -10.45 -2.66 -8.31
C GLU A 75 -9.11 -2.57 -9.06
N VAL A 76 -7.99 -2.37 -8.33
CA VAL A 76 -6.64 -2.36 -8.91
C VAL A 76 -6.32 -3.71 -9.56
N ILE A 77 -6.61 -4.82 -8.88
CA ILE A 77 -6.35 -6.16 -9.41
C ILE A 77 -7.22 -6.45 -10.64
N THR A 78 -8.51 -6.11 -10.58
CA THR A 78 -9.42 -6.21 -11.74
C THR A 78 -8.84 -5.47 -12.94
N THR A 79 -8.45 -4.22 -12.74
CA THR A 79 -7.89 -3.35 -13.77
C THR A 79 -6.62 -3.95 -14.38
N GLU A 80 -5.68 -4.40 -13.56
CA GLU A 80 -4.41 -4.97 -14.03
C GLU A 80 -4.60 -6.32 -14.74
N LEU A 81 -5.54 -7.15 -14.29
CA LEU A 81 -5.86 -8.41 -14.97
C LEU A 81 -6.51 -8.17 -16.35
N VAL A 82 -7.42 -7.20 -16.45
CA VAL A 82 -8.01 -6.78 -17.74
C VAL A 82 -6.92 -6.22 -18.67
N LYS A 83 -6.08 -5.31 -18.18
CA LYS A 83 -4.96 -4.73 -18.94
C LYS A 83 -3.97 -5.78 -19.44
N SER A 84 -3.72 -6.82 -18.65
CA SER A 84 -2.81 -7.90 -19.06
C SER A 84 -3.31 -8.68 -20.29
N ASN A 85 -4.60 -8.57 -20.63
CA ASN A 85 -5.26 -9.28 -21.74
C ASN A 85 -5.11 -10.83 -21.69
N ARG A 86 -4.73 -11.39 -20.53
CA ARG A 86 -4.49 -12.84 -20.33
C ARG A 86 -5.68 -13.58 -19.75
N PHE A 87 -6.67 -12.86 -19.22
CA PHE A 87 -7.80 -13.42 -18.47
C PHE A 87 -9.11 -12.84 -18.96
N ILE A 88 -10.19 -13.60 -18.77
CA ILE A 88 -11.57 -13.10 -18.86
C ILE A 88 -12.00 -12.85 -17.42
N VAL A 89 -12.07 -11.59 -17.01
CA VAL A 89 -12.47 -11.23 -15.65
C VAL A 89 -13.99 -11.17 -15.59
N LEU A 90 -14.57 -11.94 -14.68
CA LEU A 90 -16.00 -11.97 -14.42
C LEU A 90 -16.29 -11.22 -13.12
N GLU A 91 -17.03 -10.12 -13.23
CA GLU A 91 -17.51 -9.37 -12.08
C GLU A 91 -18.83 -9.98 -11.58
N ARG A 92 -18.93 -10.17 -10.26
CA ARG A 92 -20.16 -10.66 -9.62
C ARG A 92 -20.44 -9.83 -8.38
N GLU A 93 -21.60 -9.19 -8.36
CA GLU A 93 -22.04 -8.36 -7.23
C GLU A 93 -22.21 -9.18 -5.95
N ASP A 94 -22.70 -10.42 -6.10
CA ASP A 94 -23.07 -11.30 -4.98
C ASP A 94 -22.00 -12.33 -4.61
N LEU A 95 -20.74 -12.13 -4.98
CA LEU A 95 -19.73 -13.17 -4.74
C LEU A 95 -19.50 -13.45 -3.26
N ASP A 96 -19.56 -12.41 -2.43
CA ASP A 96 -19.28 -12.50 -1.01
C ASP A 96 -20.34 -13.34 -0.28
N SER A 97 -21.62 -13.18 -0.64
CA SER A 97 -22.72 -13.95 -0.04
C SER A 97 -22.58 -15.43 -0.40
N VAL A 98 -22.26 -15.72 -1.67
CA VAL A 98 -22.01 -17.08 -2.13
C VAL A 98 -20.79 -17.70 -1.43
N MET A 99 -19.73 -16.93 -1.20
CA MET A 99 -18.55 -17.42 -0.47
C MET A 99 -18.84 -17.67 1.01
N GLN A 100 -19.68 -16.85 1.63
CA GLN A 100 -20.14 -17.08 3.00
C GLN A 100 -21.00 -18.34 3.10
N GLU A 101 -21.94 -18.53 2.16
CA GLU A 101 -22.75 -19.76 2.05
C GLU A 101 -21.86 -20.99 1.89
N ILE A 102 -20.80 -20.93 1.08
CA ILE A 102 -19.85 -22.03 0.90
C ILE A 102 -19.11 -22.36 2.18
N ASN A 103 -18.57 -21.35 2.86
CA ASN A 103 -17.82 -21.56 4.09
C ASN A 103 -18.72 -22.21 5.15
N PHE A 104 -19.93 -21.69 5.30
CA PHE A 104 -20.93 -22.24 6.21
C PHE A 104 -21.38 -23.66 5.82
N SER A 105 -21.60 -23.90 4.52
CA SER A 105 -21.96 -25.21 3.98
C SER A 105 -20.86 -26.26 4.19
N ASN A 106 -19.59 -25.87 4.03
CA ASN A 106 -18.45 -26.76 4.26
C ASN A 106 -18.33 -27.16 5.74
N GLU A 107 -18.68 -26.26 6.66
CA GLU A 107 -18.75 -26.56 8.10
C GLU A 107 -19.89 -27.54 8.43
N LEU A 108 -20.99 -27.51 7.70
CA LEU A 108 -22.18 -28.34 7.94
C LEU A 108 -22.33 -29.56 7.02
N GLY A 109 -21.40 -29.76 6.08
CA GLY A 109 -21.31 -30.94 5.21
C GLY A 109 -22.40 -31.11 4.14
N GLN A 110 -23.33 -30.16 3.97
CA GLN A 110 -24.58 -30.39 3.23
C GLN A 110 -24.81 -29.55 1.94
N GLY A 111 -23.97 -28.57 1.60
CA GLY A 111 -24.27 -27.61 0.51
C GLY A 111 -23.28 -27.51 -0.66
N LYS A 112 -22.35 -28.47 -0.83
CA LYS A 112 -21.38 -28.45 -1.96
C LYS A 112 -22.03 -28.37 -3.35
N LEU A 113 -23.18 -29.03 -3.56
CA LEU A 113 -23.83 -29.14 -4.88
C LEU A 113 -24.52 -27.87 -5.39
N ALA A 114 -25.03 -27.02 -4.50
CA ALA A 114 -25.60 -25.72 -4.87
C ALA A 114 -24.50 -24.69 -5.15
N SER A 115 -23.41 -24.81 -4.39
CA SER A 115 -22.21 -23.99 -4.46
C SER A 115 -21.46 -24.17 -5.78
N GLU A 116 -21.22 -25.41 -6.20
CA GLU A 116 -20.48 -25.73 -7.43
C GLU A 116 -21.19 -25.21 -8.70
N ARG A 117 -22.52 -25.26 -8.74
CA ARG A 117 -23.31 -24.67 -9.84
C ARG A 117 -23.16 -23.16 -9.94
N LYS A 118 -22.97 -22.46 -8.80
CA LYS A 118 -22.79 -21.00 -8.80
C LYS A 118 -21.42 -20.58 -9.35
N PHE A 119 -20.41 -21.45 -9.43
CA PHE A 119 -19.07 -21.15 -9.97
C PHE A 119 -18.78 -21.83 -11.31
N GLN A 120 -19.76 -22.52 -11.90
CA GLN A 120 -19.56 -23.37 -13.08
C GLN A 120 -18.98 -22.61 -14.30
N ASP A 121 -19.13 -21.29 -14.34
CA ASP A 121 -18.59 -20.43 -15.41
C ASP A 121 -17.18 -19.89 -15.17
N ALA A 122 -16.60 -20.05 -13.97
CA ALA A 122 -15.27 -19.55 -13.63
C ALA A 122 -14.27 -20.71 -13.46
N ASP A 123 -13.08 -20.58 -14.06
CA ASP A 123 -11.99 -21.54 -13.88
C ASP A 123 -11.30 -21.35 -12.52
N TYR A 124 -11.20 -20.10 -12.05
CA TYR A 124 -10.50 -19.74 -10.82
C TYR A 124 -11.21 -18.62 -10.06
N VAL A 125 -11.09 -18.66 -8.73
CA VAL A 125 -11.51 -17.59 -7.82
C VAL A 125 -10.28 -17.03 -7.12
N ILE A 126 -10.07 -15.73 -7.23
CA ILE A 126 -9.01 -14.98 -6.55
C ILE A 126 -9.59 -14.37 -5.29
N THR A 127 -9.02 -14.68 -4.14
CA THR A 127 -9.44 -14.14 -2.84
C THR A 127 -8.22 -13.89 -1.96
N GLY A 128 -8.35 -13.01 -0.97
CA GLY A 128 -7.25 -12.70 -0.07
C GLY A 128 -7.61 -11.71 1.03
N ALA A 129 -6.61 -11.39 1.85
CA ALA A 129 -6.74 -10.42 2.92
C ALA A 129 -5.50 -9.52 3.01
N ILE A 130 -5.73 -8.25 3.33
CA ILE A 130 -4.68 -7.27 3.59
C ILE A 130 -4.37 -7.34 5.08
N THR A 131 -3.21 -7.90 5.43
CA THR A 131 -2.79 -8.12 6.82
C THR A 131 -1.93 -7.00 7.37
N LYS A 132 -1.26 -6.23 6.50
CA LYS A 132 -0.41 -5.10 6.88
C LYS A 132 -0.55 -3.95 5.89
N TYR A 133 -0.65 -2.74 6.42
CA TYR A 133 -0.66 -1.49 5.68
C TYR A 133 0.13 -0.45 6.47
N SER A 134 0.98 0.32 5.78
CA SER A 134 1.81 1.36 6.37
C SER A 134 1.97 2.53 5.41
N VAL A 135 1.90 3.76 5.93
CA VAL A 135 2.18 4.98 5.18
C VAL A 135 3.49 5.55 5.70
N ASN A 136 4.43 5.80 4.79
CA ASN A 136 5.72 6.43 5.13
C ASN A 136 5.61 7.93 4.88
N THR A 137 5.43 8.72 5.94
CA THR A 137 5.52 10.18 5.83
C THR A 137 6.99 10.60 5.85
N VAL A 138 7.43 11.33 4.81
CA VAL A 138 8.73 11.99 4.80
C VAL A 138 8.54 13.47 5.14
N GLY A 139 9.12 13.91 6.26
CA GLY A 139 9.15 15.31 6.65
C GLY A 139 10.52 15.90 6.40
N ASN A 140 10.59 17.03 5.70
CA ASN A 140 11.79 17.85 5.64
C ASN A 140 11.61 19.04 6.59
N LYS A 141 12.44 19.12 7.63
CA LYS A 141 12.42 20.20 8.61
C LYS A 141 13.67 21.06 8.39
N SER A 142 13.50 22.17 7.69
CA SER A 142 14.51 23.23 7.60
C SER A 142 14.23 24.29 8.67
N LEU A 143 15.25 25.02 9.12
CA LEU A 143 15.23 25.93 10.28
C LEU A 143 14.15 27.02 10.24
N ILE A 144 13.54 27.27 9.07
CA ILE A 144 12.51 28.29 8.86
C ILE A 144 11.28 27.72 8.11
N SER A 145 11.30 26.44 7.72
CA SER A 145 10.21 25.85 6.95
C SER A 145 10.11 24.34 7.15
N SER A 146 8.91 23.90 7.50
CA SER A 146 8.55 22.49 7.62
C SER A 146 7.62 22.12 6.46
N SER A 147 8.04 21.20 5.60
CA SER A 147 7.19 20.60 4.56
C SER A 147 6.96 19.12 4.87
N LYS A 148 5.68 18.70 4.91
CA LYS A 148 5.26 17.31 5.12
C LYS A 148 4.71 16.78 3.81
N THR A 149 5.31 15.71 3.29
CA THR A 149 4.75 14.93 2.17
C THR A 149 4.32 13.58 2.73
N GLN A 150 3.02 13.27 2.58
CA GLN A 150 2.43 12.00 3.02
C GLN A 150 2.35 11.00 1.88
#